data_AF-A0A016QSW5-F1
#
_entry.id   AF-A0A016QSW5-F1
#
_cell.length_a   1.000
_cell.length_b   1.000
_cell.length_c   1.000
_cell.angle_alpha   90.00
_cell.angle_beta   90.00
_cell.angle_gamma   90.00
#
_symmetry.space_group_name_H-M   'P 1'
#
loop_
_entity.id
_entity.type
_entity.pdbx_description
1 polymer ?
#
loop_
_entity_poly.entity_id
_entity_poly.type
_entity_poly.pdbx_seq_one_letter_code
_entity_poly.pdbx_strand_id
1 'polypeptide(L)'
;MNTVKLRLTNNSTIDLAVSDDDLDAALTQLGEVMTNPLSLYTTEMHGGTVTVPGRNILFLEVSEVEEEATEEEEAEESPKYTVTICEIPSFEAANAIRLAAEKATATSEPQVR
;
A
#
# COMPACT_ATOMS: atom_id res chain seq x y z
N MET A 1 -0.61 -20.16 -3.15
CA MET A 1 0.64 -19.37 -2.95
C MET A 1 0.28 -17.92 -3.12
N ASN A 2 0.33 -17.17 -2.03
CA ASN A 2 0.00 -15.77 -2.00
C ASN A 2 1.21 -14.91 -2.32
N THR A 3 0.96 -13.78 -2.98
CA THR A 3 1.97 -12.75 -3.16
C THR A 3 1.60 -11.55 -2.31
N VAL A 4 2.44 -11.24 -1.32
CA VAL A 4 2.31 -10.02 -0.51
C VAL A 4 3.28 -8.98 -1.05
N LYS A 5 2.75 -7.91 -1.63
CA LYS A 5 3.54 -6.79 -2.12
C LYS A 5 3.64 -5.71 -1.05
N LEU A 6 4.87 -5.40 -0.67
CA LEU A 6 5.23 -4.33 0.24
C LEU A 6 5.63 -3.10 -0.56
N ARG A 7 4.84 -2.02 -0.47
CA ARG A 7 5.24 -0.74 -1.07
C ARG A 7 5.98 0.12 -0.07
N LEU A 8 7.18 0.55 -0.45
CA LEU A 8 8.06 1.33 0.41
C LEU A 8 8.01 2.84 0.11
N THR A 9 8.45 3.65 1.07
CA THR A 9 8.52 5.12 0.98
C THR A 9 9.40 5.66 -0.14
N ASN A 10 10.36 4.86 -0.61
CA ASN A 10 11.23 5.17 -1.75
C ASN A 10 10.63 4.76 -3.10
N ASN A 11 9.32 4.44 -3.16
CA ASN A 11 8.62 3.90 -4.32
C ASN A 11 9.11 2.53 -4.82
N SER A 12 10.00 1.85 -4.08
CA SER A 12 10.32 0.46 -4.38
C SER A 12 9.24 -0.47 -3.86
N THR A 13 9.08 -1.60 -4.56
CA THR A 13 8.16 -2.67 -4.17
C THR A 13 8.98 -3.91 -3.86
N ILE A 14 8.56 -4.63 -2.82
CA ILE A 14 9.09 -5.94 -2.48
C ILE A 14 7.97 -6.95 -2.63
N ASP A 15 8.19 -7.97 -3.45
CA ASP A 15 7.25 -9.07 -3.63
C ASP A 15 7.64 -10.23 -2.71
N LEU A 16 6.78 -10.59 -1.77
CA LEU A 16 6.94 -11.74 -0.89
C LEU A 16 6.06 -12.88 -1.38
N ALA A 17 6.68 -13.99 -1.74
CA ALA A 17 5.96 -15.24 -1.93
C ALA A 17 5.71 -15.87 -0.55
N VAL A 18 4.46 -15.94 -0.13
CA VAL A 18 4.05 -16.51 1.17
C VAL A 18 3.12 -17.69 0.91
N SER A 19 3.33 -18.78 1.66
CA SER A 19 2.41 -19.92 1.60
C SER A 19 1.04 -19.52 2.17
N ASP A 20 -0.02 -20.23 1.81
CA ASP A 20 -1.37 -19.89 2.28
C ASP A 20 -1.49 -20.17 3.80
N ASP A 21 -0.79 -21.20 4.29
CA ASP A 21 -0.70 -21.54 5.72
C ASP A 21 0.06 -20.48 6.54
N ASP A 22 1.05 -19.80 5.93
CA ASP A 22 1.87 -18.78 6.59
C ASP A 22 1.36 -17.34 6.37
N LEU A 23 0.35 -17.15 5.52
CA LEU A 23 -0.15 -15.82 5.15
C LEU A 23 -0.62 -15.02 6.37
N ASP A 24 -1.44 -15.64 7.23
CA ASP A 24 -2.00 -14.98 8.41
C ASP A 24 -0.91 -14.54 9.40
N ALA A 25 0.10 -15.40 9.60
CA ALA A 25 1.26 -15.08 10.43
C ALA A 25 2.10 -13.94 9.85
N ALA A 26 2.33 -13.95 8.52
CA ALA A 26 3.06 -12.90 7.83
C ALA A 26 2.33 -11.56 7.90
N LEU A 27 1.02 -11.53 7.70
CA LEU A 27 0.20 -10.32 7.79
C LEU A 27 0.16 -9.77 9.22
N THR A 28 0.05 -10.64 10.23
CA THR A 28 0.09 -10.24 11.64
C THR A 28 1.43 -9.58 11.97
N GLN A 29 2.55 -10.20 11.60
CA GLN A 29 3.88 -9.65 11.82
C GLN A 29 4.08 -8.31 11.09
N LEU A 30 3.62 -8.20 9.85
CA LEU A 30 3.68 -6.96 9.07
C LEU A 30 2.81 -5.85 9.69
N GLY A 31 1.63 -6.19 10.21
CA GLY A 31 0.78 -5.26 10.95
C GLY A 31 1.46 -4.70 12.21
N GLU A 32 2.14 -5.55 12.99
CA GLU A 32 2.92 -5.11 14.15
C GLU A 32 4.08 -4.18 13.77
N VAL A 33 4.74 -4.46 12.63
CA VAL A 33 5.84 -3.63 12.14
C VAL A 33 5.32 -2.28 11.60
N MET A 34 4.18 -2.23 10.92
CA MET A 34 3.60 -0.97 10.44
C MET A 34 3.07 -0.08 11.58
N THR A 35 2.60 -0.69 12.67
CA THR A 35 2.11 0.06 13.84
C THR A 35 3.24 0.62 14.72
N ASN A 36 4.44 0.06 14.61
CA ASN A 36 5.63 0.57 15.30
C ASN A 36 6.71 1.01 14.29
N PRO A 37 6.89 2.32 14.06
CA PRO A 37 7.83 2.83 13.05
C PRO A 37 9.30 2.49 13.32
N LEU A 38 9.65 2.06 14.53
CA LEU A 38 10.99 1.63 14.92
C LEU A 38 11.22 0.12 14.77
N SER A 39 10.16 -0.67 14.56
CA SER A 39 10.27 -2.10 14.31
C SER A 39 10.91 -2.39 12.95
N LEU A 40 11.55 -3.55 12.84
CA LEU A 40 12.16 -4.03 11.61
C LEU A 40 11.44 -5.30 11.17
N TYR A 41 11.01 -5.33 9.90
CA TYR A 41 10.59 -6.55 9.24
C TYR A 41 11.81 -7.20 8.57
N THR A 42 12.03 -8.48 8.79
CA THR A 42 13.14 -9.22 8.16
C THR A 42 12.60 -10.47 7.49
N THR A 43 12.98 -10.68 6.24
CA THR A 43 12.52 -11.81 5.43
C THR A 43 13.62 -12.30 4.51
N GLU A 44 13.59 -13.57 4.13
CA GLU A 44 14.54 -14.16 3.19
C GLU A 44 13.96 -14.13 1.77
N MET A 45 14.74 -13.63 0.81
CA MET A 45 14.39 -13.63 -0.61
C MET A 45 15.44 -14.36 -1.42
N HIS A 46 15.12 -14.68 -2.68
CA HIS A 46 16.08 -15.22 -3.63
C HIS A 46 17.25 -14.24 -3.81
N GLY A 47 18.38 -14.54 -3.17
CA GLY A 47 19.58 -13.71 -3.22
C GLY A 47 20.01 -13.10 -1.88
N GLY A 48 19.26 -13.30 -0.79
CA GLY A 48 19.70 -12.95 0.56
C GLY A 48 18.58 -12.55 1.53
N THR A 49 18.98 -12.11 2.71
CA THR A 49 18.07 -11.58 3.73
C THR A 49 17.82 -10.10 3.49
N VAL A 50 16.54 -9.70 3.47
CA VAL A 50 16.10 -8.33 3.34
C VAL A 50 15.51 -7.85 4.67
N THR A 51 15.97 -6.69 5.14
CA THR A 51 15.44 -6.04 6.34
C THR A 51 14.85 -4.68 5.97
N VAL A 52 13.59 -4.46 6.34
CA VAL A 52 12.82 -3.25 6.05
C VAL A 52 12.35 -2.62 7.36
N PRO A 53 12.71 -1.35 7.65
CA PRO A 53 12.15 -0.62 8.77
C PRO A 53 10.65 -0.34 8.58
N GLY A 54 9.84 -0.48 9.63
CA GLY A 54 8.39 -0.28 9.58
C GLY A 54 7.98 1.11 9.13
N ARG A 55 8.73 2.15 9.51
CA ARG A 55 8.54 3.52 9.00
C ARG A 55 8.66 3.67 7.48
N ASN A 56 9.28 2.70 6.81
CA ASN A 56 9.45 2.71 5.36
C ASN A 56 8.34 1.95 4.64
N ILE A 57 7.46 1.22 5.34
CA ILE A 57 6.35 0.47 4.73
C ILE A 57 5.14 1.41 4.65
N LEU A 58 4.62 1.66 3.44
CA LEU A 58 3.48 2.54 3.21
C LEU A 58 2.15 1.80 3.29
N PHE A 59 2.04 0.69 2.56
CA PHE A 59 0.87 -0.17 2.57
C PHE A 59 1.22 -1.57 2.04
N LEU A 60 0.33 -2.51 2.32
CA LEU A 60 0.39 -3.91 1.94
C LEU A 60 -0.67 -4.19 0.88
N GLU A 61 -0.28 -4.89 -0.18
CA GLU A 61 -1.21 -5.43 -1.17
C GLU A 61 -1.07 -6.96 -1.15
N VAL A 62 -2.15 -7.67 -0.86
CA VAL A 62 -2.19 -9.13 -0.91
C VAL A 62 -2.88 -9.50 -2.22
N SER A 63 -2.16 -10.16 -3.10
CA SER A 63 -2.72 -10.72 -4.33
C SER A 63 -2.80 -12.24 -4.17
N GLU A 64 -4.02 -12.76 -4.14
CA GLU A 64 -4.26 -14.18 -4.39
C GLU A 64 -4.02 -14.41 -5.87
N VAL A 65 -3.10 -15.31 -6.22
CA VAL A 65 -2.98 -15.77 -7.61
C VAL A 65 -4.11 -16.76 -7.82
N GLU A 66 -5.30 -16.26 -8.16
CA GLU A 66 -6.29 -17.11 -8.80
C GLU A 66 -5.74 -17.46 -10.19
N GLU A 67 -5.47 -18.74 -10.43
CA GLU A 67 -5.29 -19.25 -11.79
C GLU A 67 -6.63 -19.13 -12.52
N GLU A 68 -7.02 -17.94 -12.94
CA GLU A 68 -8.13 -17.76 -13.85
C GLU A 68 -7.68 -18.11 -15.27
N ALA A 69 -8.21 -19.23 -15.74
CA ALA A 69 -8.31 -19.54 -17.14
C ALA A 69 -8.97 -18.35 -17.87
N THR A 70 -8.28 -17.88 -18.91
CA THR A 70 -8.77 -16.95 -19.93
C THR A 70 -10.24 -17.17 -20.28
N GLU A 71 -11.05 -16.12 -20.19
CA GLU A 71 -12.12 -15.84 -21.16
C GLU A 71 -12.31 -14.31 -21.28
N GLU A 72 -12.39 -13.85 -22.53
CA GLU A 72 -12.50 -12.46 -22.94
C GLU A 72 -13.87 -11.89 -22.55
N GLU A 73 -13.94 -10.67 -21.98
CA GLU A 73 -15.12 -9.82 -22.13
C GLU A 73 -14.80 -8.32 -22.03
N GLU A 74 -15.44 -7.55 -22.90
CA GLU A 74 -15.18 -6.15 -23.22
C GLU A 74 -15.66 -5.15 -22.16
N ALA A 75 -14.82 -4.13 -21.93
CA ALA A 75 -15.11 -2.72 -21.61
C ALA A 75 -16.36 -2.34 -20.77
N GLU A 76 -16.12 -1.92 -19.52
CA GLU A 76 -16.78 -0.74 -18.94
C GLU A 76 -15.75 0.19 -18.25
N GLU A 77 -15.61 1.39 -18.79
CA GLU A 77 -14.66 2.41 -18.35
C GLU A 77 -15.14 3.05 -17.04
N SER A 78 -14.69 2.51 -15.91
CA SER A 78 -14.82 3.16 -14.60
C SER A 78 -14.07 4.50 -14.62
N PRO A 79 -14.59 5.58 -14.00
CA PRO A 79 -13.90 6.88 -13.99
C PRO A 79 -12.53 6.72 -13.34
N LYS A 80 -11.47 6.83 -14.14
CA LYS A 80 -10.09 6.86 -13.66
C LYS A 80 -9.87 8.14 -12.86
N TYR A 81 -10.02 8.05 -11.54
CA TYR A 81 -9.56 9.11 -10.65
C TYR A 81 -8.03 9.20 -10.78
N THR A 82 -7.56 10.28 -11.40
CA THR A 82 -6.12 10.53 -11.56
C THR A 82 -5.61 11.15 -10.26
N VAL A 83 -5.01 10.33 -9.40
CA VAL A 83 -4.36 10.81 -8.17
C VAL A 83 -2.95 11.26 -8.54
N THR A 84 -2.73 12.58 -8.59
CA THR A 84 -1.40 13.16 -8.82
C THR A 84 -0.68 13.30 -7.48
N ILE A 85 0.41 12.56 -7.32
CA ILE A 85 1.25 12.60 -6.12
C ILE A 85 2.36 13.61 -6.36
N CYS A 86 2.33 14.74 -5.63
CA CYS A 86 3.40 15.73 -5.63
C CYS A 86 4.36 15.44 -4.47
N GLU A 87 5.67 15.50 -4.71
CA GLU A 87 6.67 15.50 -3.64
C GLU A 87 6.49 16.74 -2.77
N ILE A 88 6.26 16.53 -1.46
CA ILE A 88 6.10 17.63 -0.52
C ILE A 88 7.46 17.90 0.13
N PRO A 89 8.07 19.07 -0.12
CA PRO A 89 9.46 19.33 0.25
C PRO A 89 9.70 19.52 1.75
N SER A 90 8.65 19.70 2.56
CA SER A 90 8.79 19.85 4.02
C SER A 90 7.52 19.49 4.78
N PHE A 91 7.68 19.13 6.06
CA PHE A 91 6.56 18.84 6.98
C PHE A 91 5.62 20.05 7.13
N GLU A 92 6.16 21.26 7.09
CA GLU A 92 5.36 22.50 7.17
C GLU A 92 4.49 22.68 5.92
N ALA A 93 5.00 22.35 4.74
CA ALA A 93 4.22 22.33 3.50
C ALA A 93 3.14 21.24 3.50
N ALA A 94 3.44 20.06 4.07
CA ALA A 94 2.45 18.99 4.21
C ALA A 94 1.29 19.39 5.13
N ASN A 95 1.61 20.06 6.25
CA ASN A 95 0.60 20.53 7.19
C ASN A 95 -0.25 21.66 6.58
N ALA A 96 0.34 22.55 5.79
CA ALA A 96 -0.40 23.60 5.08
C ALA A 96 -1.38 23.04 4.04
N ILE A 97 -0.98 22.01 3.28
CA ILE A 97 -1.86 21.32 2.33
C ILE A 97 -3.01 20.62 3.06
N ARG A 98 -2.73 19.94 4.18
CA ARG A 98 -3.77 19.32 5.03
C ARG A 98 -4.80 20.35 5.51
N LEU A 99 -4.34 21.47 6.06
CA LEU A 99 -5.19 22.57 6.53
C LEU A 99 -6.01 23.21 5.39
N ALA A 100 -5.44 23.32 4.19
CA ALA A 100 -6.15 23.82 3.01
C ALA A 100 -7.21 22.83 2.51
N ALA A 101 -6.91 21.52 2.50
CA ALA A 101 -7.83 20.47 2.14
C ALA A 101 -9.02 20.40 3.10
N GLU A 102 -8.77 20.42 4.42
CA GLU A 102 -9.81 20.46 5.46
C GLU A 102 -10.75 21.68 5.30
N LYS A 103 -10.22 22.81 4.81
CA LYS A 103 -11.01 24.01 4.52
C LYS A 103 -11.83 23.90 3.23
N ALA A 104 -11.37 23.14 2.25
CA ALA A 104 -12.06 22.92 0.97
C ALA A 104 -13.22 21.91 1.08
N THR A 105 -13.11 20.91 1.96
CA THR A 105 -14.18 19.91 2.17
C THR A 105 -15.45 20.50 2.80
N ALA A 106 -15.37 21.69 3.37
CA ALA A 106 -16.50 22.37 4.01
C ALA A 106 -17.54 22.97 3.03
N THR A 107 -17.40 22.80 1.71
CA THR A 107 -18.33 23.35 0.70
C THR A 107 -19.05 22.31 -0.16
N SER A 108 -18.86 21.02 0.08
CA SER A 108 -19.54 19.97 -0.69
C SER A 108 -20.55 19.25 0.21
N GLU A 109 -21.77 19.79 0.28
CA GLU A 109 -22.92 19.06 0.82
C GLU A 109 -23.09 17.73 0.05
N PRO A 110 -23.45 16.63 0.73
CA PRO A 110 -23.64 15.34 0.08
C PRO A 110 -24.86 15.42 -0.85
N GLN A 111 -24.65 15.24 -2.16
CA GLN A 111 -25.77 15.05 -3.08
C GLN A 111 -26.39 13.67 -2.87
N VAL A 112 -27.61 13.67 -2.34
CA VAL A 112 -28.49 12.51 -2.24
C VAL A 112 -28.97 12.13 -3.64
N ARG A 113 -28.67 10.90 -4.09
CA ARG A 113 -29.62 9.98 -4.74
C ARG A 113 -29.21 8.54 -4.46
#